data_AF-A0A7Z7JF34-F1
#
_entry.id   AF-A0A7Z7JF34-F1
#
_cell.length_a   1.000
_cell.length_b   1.000
_cell.length_c   1.000
_cell.angle_alpha   90.00
_cell.angle_beta   90.00
_cell.angle_gamma   90.00
#
_symmetry.space_group_name_H-M   'P 1'
#
loop_
_entity.id
_entity.type
_entity.pdbx_description
1 polymer ?
#
loop_
_entity_poly.entity_id
_entity_poly.type
_entity_poly.pdbx_seq_one_letter_code
_entity_poly.pdbx_strand_id
1 'polypeptide(L)'
;MTAKTERAAAIRWIQNEMADYGLTMEELQAAGCFDPPPPPPPPPPPPVVCYRNAAGQSWDGTGEMPDWLQRAVNAGQSKGFYRSDSGRLSARQTEVSPC
;
A
#
# COMPACT_ATOMS: atom_id res chain seq x y z
N MET A 1 -9.34 17.92 -41.52
CA MET A 1 -10.71 17.45 -41.79
C MET A 1 -10.90 15.94 -41.48
N THR A 2 -9.86 15.18 -41.14
CA THR A 2 -9.92 13.71 -40.91
C THR A 2 -10.35 13.31 -39.49
N ALA A 3 -9.83 13.97 -38.46
CA ALA A 3 -10.11 13.60 -37.05
C ALA A 3 -11.60 13.65 -36.66
N LYS A 4 -12.38 14.60 -37.22
CA LYS A 4 -13.84 14.70 -36.96
C LYS A 4 -14.60 13.54 -37.61
N THR A 5 -14.15 13.10 -38.79
CA THR A 5 -14.73 11.97 -39.53
C THR A 5 -14.37 10.64 -38.88
N GLU A 6 -13.12 10.48 -38.43
CA GLU A 6 -12.66 9.30 -37.69
C GLU A 6 -13.41 9.15 -36.36
N ARG A 7 -13.59 10.25 -35.62
CA ARG A 7 -14.40 10.24 -34.40
C ARG A 7 -15.85 9.84 -34.69
N ALA A 8 -16.45 10.36 -35.77
CA ALA A 8 -17.81 10.00 -36.14
C ALA A 8 -17.94 8.52 -36.53
N ALA A 9 -16.95 7.97 -37.25
CA ALA A 9 -16.89 6.54 -37.58
C ALA A 9 -16.75 5.67 -36.32
N ALA A 10 -15.89 6.06 -35.38
CA ALA A 10 -15.72 5.37 -34.11
C ALA A 10 -17.00 5.36 -33.26
N ILE A 11 -17.69 6.51 -33.16
CA ILE A 11 -18.97 6.59 -32.45
C ILE A 11 -20.00 5.63 -33.06
N ARG A 12 -20.10 5.60 -34.39
CA ARG A 12 -21.04 4.72 -35.08
C ARG A 12 -20.71 3.24 -34.87
N TRP A 13 -19.42 2.89 -34.89
CA TRP A 13 -19.00 1.52 -34.60
C TRP A 13 -19.37 1.12 -33.16
N ILE A 14 -19.08 1.96 -32.16
CA ILE A 14 -19.46 1.69 -30.75
C ILE A 14 -20.97 1.50 -30.62
N GLN A 15 -21.78 2.35 -31.27
CA GLN A 15 -23.24 2.22 -31.24
C GLN A 15 -23.75 0.91 -31.85
N ASN A 16 -23.17 0.47 -32.96
CA ASN A 16 -23.52 -0.82 -33.57
C ASN A 16 -23.11 -1.99 -32.67
N GLU A 17 -21.93 -1.92 -32.07
CA GLU A 17 -21.41 -2.96 -31.18
C GLU A 17 -22.27 -3.09 -29.92
N MET A 18 -22.66 -1.96 -29.31
CA MET A 18 -23.62 -1.96 -28.20
C MET A 18 -24.96 -2.61 -28.59
N ALA A 19 -25.44 -2.36 -29.82
CA ALA A 19 -26.68 -2.98 -30.30
C ALA A 19 -26.54 -4.49 -30.53
N ASP A 20 -25.39 -4.97 -31.03
CA ASP A 20 -25.12 -6.38 -31.27
C ASP A 20 -25.09 -7.19 -29.96
N TYR A 21 -24.48 -6.62 -28.92
CA TYR A 21 -24.44 -7.22 -27.57
C TYR A 21 -25.68 -6.93 -26.72
N GLY A 22 -26.65 -6.17 -27.23
CA GLY A 22 -27.84 -5.77 -26.47
C GLY A 22 -27.55 -4.90 -25.24
N LEU A 23 -26.44 -4.16 -25.26
CA LEU A 23 -26.03 -3.29 -24.16
C LEU A 23 -26.79 -1.95 -24.21
N THR A 24 -27.46 -1.62 -23.12
CA THR A 24 -28.10 -0.32 -22.93
C THR A 24 -27.20 0.65 -22.17
N MET A 25 -27.42 1.95 -22.37
CA MET A 25 -26.70 2.98 -21.62
C MET A 25 -26.97 2.87 -20.11
N GLU A 26 -28.19 2.47 -19.73
CA GLU A 26 -28.61 2.30 -18.34
C GLU A 26 -27.83 1.17 -17.65
N GLU A 27 -27.57 0.07 -18.35
CA GLU A 27 -26.74 -1.02 -17.83
C GLU A 27 -25.28 -0.61 -17.63
N LEU A 28 -24.71 0.16 -18.57
CA LEU A 28 -23.35 0.69 -18.42
C LEU A 28 -23.24 1.66 -17.24
N GLN A 29 -24.29 2.47 -17.01
CA GLN A 29 -24.38 3.35 -15.85
C GLN A 29 -24.55 2.56 -14.55
N ALA A 30 -25.44 1.56 -14.53
CA ALA A 30 -25.66 0.72 -13.36
C ALA A 30 -24.41 -0.12 -13.00
N ALA A 31 -23.57 -0.45 -13.99
CA ALA A 31 -22.28 -1.10 -13.79
C ALA A 31 -21.16 -0.15 -13.30
N GLY A 32 -21.43 1.15 -13.18
CA GLY A 32 -20.45 2.14 -12.75
C GLY A 32 -19.31 2.36 -13.75
N CYS A 33 -19.50 2.05 -15.04
CA CYS A 33 -18.45 2.14 -16.05
C CYS A 33 -17.87 3.55 -16.23
N PHE A 34 -18.60 4.58 -15.78
CA PHE A 34 -18.23 5.99 -15.88
C PHE A 34 -17.93 6.64 -14.52
N ASP A 35 -17.97 5.86 -13.44
CA ASP A 35 -17.66 6.39 -12.11
C ASP A 35 -16.18 6.80 -12.04
N PRO A 36 -15.86 7.88 -11.31
CA PRO A 36 -14.47 8.22 -11.08
C PRO A 36 -13.76 7.05 -10.38
N PRO A 37 -12.47 6.82 -10.67
CA PRO A 37 -11.72 5.79 -9.98
C PRO A 37 -11.78 6.04 -8.46
N PRO A 38 -11.80 4.98 -7.65
CA PRO A 38 -11.76 5.16 -6.20
C PRO A 38 -10.52 5.98 -5.82
N PRO A 39 -10.60 6.80 -4.75
CA PRO A 39 -9.44 7.52 -4.27
C PRO A 39 -8.30 6.53 -3.98
N PRO A 40 -7.04 6.93 -4.21
CA PRO A 40 -5.92 6.08 -3.87
C PRO A 40 -6.01 5.72 -2.38
N PRO A 41 -5.59 4.49 -2.00
CA PRO A 41 -5.53 4.14 -0.59
C PRO A 41 -4.63 5.13 0.16
N PRO A 42 -4.91 5.41 1.44
CA PRO A 42 -4.03 6.26 2.24
C PRO A 42 -2.62 5.66 2.27
N PRO A 43 -1.58 6.50 2.38
CA PRO A 43 -0.22 6.00 2.52
C PRO A 43 -0.12 5.11 3.77
N PRO A 44 0.72 4.06 3.74
CA PRO A 44 0.96 3.25 4.92
C PRO A 44 1.51 4.13 6.06
N PRO A 45 1.20 3.83 7.33
CA PRO A 45 1.81 4.52 8.45
C PRO A 45 3.34 4.39 8.39
N PRO A 46 4.10 5.39 8.89
CA PRO A 46 5.55 5.28 8.94
C PRO A 46 5.97 4.03 9.73
N PRO A 47 7.06 3.35 9.33
CA PRO A 47 7.52 2.17 10.04
C PRO A 47 7.86 2.55 11.48
N VAL A 48 7.28 1.83 12.44
CA VAL A 48 7.67 1.94 13.85
C VAL A 48 9.09 1.38 13.98
N VAL A 49 10.05 2.25 14.30
CA VAL A 49 11.46 1.87 14.43
C VAL A 49 11.68 1.26 15.80
N CYS A 50 11.61 -0.06 15.87
CA CYS A 50 11.98 -0.79 17.09
C CYS A 50 13.48 -1.11 17.09
N TYR A 51 14.09 -1.14 18.26
CA TYR A 51 15.44 -1.64 18.50
C TYR A 51 15.33 -2.93 19.31
N ARG A 52 16.11 -3.97 19.00
CA ARG A 52 16.13 -5.24 19.72
C ARG A 52 17.56 -5.78 19.85
N ASN A 53 17.89 -6.37 21.01
CA ASN A 53 19.18 -7.03 21.22
C ASN A 53 19.04 -8.57 21.23
N ALA A 54 20.17 -9.28 21.20
CA ALA A 54 20.22 -10.75 21.23
C ALA A 54 19.67 -11.36 22.53
N ALA A 55 19.60 -10.58 23.61
CA ALA A 55 18.99 -10.97 24.88
C ALA A 55 17.46 -10.83 24.86
N GLY A 56 16.87 -10.44 23.72
CA GLY A 56 15.43 -10.33 23.53
C GLY A 56 14.81 -9.02 24.03
N GLN A 57 15.59 -8.07 24.56
CA GLN A 57 15.11 -6.77 25.01
C GLN A 57 14.81 -5.88 23.81
N SER A 58 13.70 -5.15 23.84
CA SER A 58 13.28 -4.23 22.78
C SER A 58 12.98 -2.82 23.28
N TRP A 59 13.16 -1.83 22.41
CA TRP A 59 12.82 -0.44 22.64
C TRP A 59 12.18 0.15 21.39
N ASP A 60 11.02 0.79 21.51
CA ASP A 60 10.25 1.37 20.40
C ASP A 60 10.77 2.73 19.94
N GLY A 61 11.87 3.21 20.55
CA GLY A 61 12.45 4.52 20.25
C GLY A 61 11.78 5.68 20.98
N THR A 62 10.77 5.41 21.81
CA THR A 62 10.05 6.41 22.61
C THR A 62 10.56 6.40 24.06
N GLY A 63 10.68 7.58 24.67
CA GLY A 63 11.11 7.72 26.07
C GLY A 63 12.64 7.64 26.26
N GLU A 64 13.07 7.32 27.48
CA GLU A 64 14.49 7.25 27.82
C GLU A 64 15.17 6.02 27.20
N MET A 65 16.41 6.20 26.75
CA MET A 65 17.20 5.13 26.15
C MET A 65 17.57 4.09 27.22
N PRO A 66 17.25 2.80 27.02
CA PRO A 66 17.50 1.79 28.05
C PRO A 66 18.99 1.49 28.22
N ASP A 67 19.37 1.07 29.42
CA ASP A 67 20.76 0.80 29.83
C ASP A 67 21.53 -0.08 28.85
N TRP A 68 20.88 -1.12 28.30
CA TRP A 68 21.54 -2.05 27.38
C TRP A 68 21.94 -1.36 26.06
N LEU A 69 21.12 -0.42 25.56
CA LEU A 69 21.40 0.32 24.34
C LEU A 69 22.39 1.45 24.60
N GLN A 70 22.27 2.12 25.75
CA GLN A 70 23.21 3.14 26.18
C GLN A 70 24.62 2.57 26.35
N ARG A 71 24.77 1.41 26.99
CA ARG A 71 26.07 0.72 27.15
C ARG A 71 26.67 0.35 25.80
N ALA A 72 25.86 -0.15 24.87
CA ALA A 72 26.32 -0.48 23.53
C ALA A 72 26.82 0.74 22.76
N VAL A 73 26.07 1.85 22.79
CA VAL A 73 26.46 3.11 22.15
C VAL A 73 27.73 3.68 22.79
N ASN A 74 27.85 3.64 24.12
CA ASN A 74 29.06 4.07 24.83
C ASN A 74 30.27 3.19 24.50
N ALA A 75 30.05 1.92 24.13
CA ALA A 75 31.09 1.02 23.62
C ALA A 75 31.41 1.23 22.12
N GLY A 76 30.84 2.27 21.48
CA GLY A 76 31.08 2.61 20.08
C GLY A 76 30.21 1.87 19.07
N GLN A 77 29.23 1.06 19.52
CA GLN A 77 28.29 0.39 18.62
C GLN A 77 27.25 1.38 18.10
N SER A 78 26.92 1.27 16.81
CA SER A 78 25.92 2.14 16.20
C SER A 78 24.52 1.67 16.57
N LYS A 79 23.63 2.58 16.99
CA LYS A 79 22.24 2.23 17.35
C LYS A 79 21.49 1.50 16.23
N GLY A 80 21.86 1.76 14.97
CA GLY A 80 21.29 1.09 13.80
C GLY A 80 21.52 -0.41 13.77
N PHE A 81 22.58 -0.91 14.42
CA PHE A 81 22.85 -2.35 14.56
C PHE A 81 21.70 -3.08 15.29
N TYR A 82 21.05 -2.38 16.22
CA TYR A 82 19.93 -2.92 16.99
C TYR A 82 18.59 -2.68 16.31
N ARG A 83 18.50 -1.95 15.20
CA ARG A 83 17.23 -1.64 14.53
C ARG A 83 16.59 -2.92 14.01
N SER A 84 15.38 -3.20 14.47
CA SER A 84 14.47 -4.19 13.90
C SER A 84 13.56 -3.48 12.91
N ASP A 85 13.71 -3.79 11.62
CA ASP A 85 12.74 -3.37 10.61
C ASP A 85 11.50 -4.27 10.73
N SER A 86 10.58 -3.87 11.59
CA SER A 86 9.29 -4.56 11.75
C SER A 86 8.36 -4.33 10.54
N GLY A 87 8.73 -3.46 9.61
CA GLY A 87 7.89 -2.99 8.51
C GLY A 87 7.89 -3.85 7.24
N ARG A 88 8.92 -4.69 7.00
CA ARG A 88 9.00 -5.52 5.78
C ARG A 88 8.47 -6.97 5.94
N LEU A 89 8.16 -7.44 7.15
CA LEU A 89 7.91 -8.86 7.39
C LEU A 89 6.44 -9.27 7.61
N SER A 90 5.48 -8.35 7.63
CA SER A 90 4.07 -8.68 7.91
C SER A 90 3.25 -9.09 6.67
N ALA A 91 3.79 -9.94 5.80
CA ALA A 91 3.00 -10.60 4.74
C ALA A 91 3.21 -12.12 4.66
N ARG A 92 4.04 -12.73 5.52
CA ARG A 92 4.30 -14.19 5.46
C ARG A 92 4.49 -14.88 6.82
N GLN A 93 3.85 -14.40 7.89
CA GLN A 93 3.80 -15.21 9.11
C GLN A 93 2.48 -15.03 9.86
N THR A 94 1.46 -15.66 9.28
CA THR A 94 0.37 -16.26 10.04
C THR A 94 0.96 -17.31 10.98
N GLU A 95 0.42 -17.38 12.21
CA GLU A 95 0.70 -18.35 13.28
C GLU A 95 2.03 -18.16 14.03
N VAL A 96 2.00 -17.63 15.26
CA VAL A 96 1.70 -18.40 16.49
C VAL A 96 1.57 -17.51 17.74
N SER A 97 0.45 -17.73 18.42
CA SER A 97 0.16 -17.69 19.86
C SER A 97 0.48 -16.45 20.72
N PRO A 98 -0.53 -15.90 21.42
CA PRO A 98 -0.33 -14.94 22.50
C PRO A 98 0.05 -15.66 23.80
N CYS A 99 0.67 -14.93 24.72
CA CYS A 99 0.44 -15.11 26.15
C CYS A 99 -0.57 -14.03 26.57
#